data_AF-A0A8K2A8F0-F1
#
_entry.id   AF-A0A8K2A8F0-F1
#
_cell.length_a   1.000
_cell.length_b   1.000
_cell.length_c   1.000
_cell.angle_alpha   90.00
_cell.angle_beta   90.00
_cell.angle_gamma   90.00
#
_symmetry.space_group_name_H-M   'P 1'
#
loop_
_entity.id
_entity.type
_entity.pdbx_description
1 polymer ?
#
loop_
_entity_poly.entity_id
_entity_poly.type
_entity_poly.pdbx_seq_one_letter_code
_entity_poly.pdbx_strand_id
1 'polypeptide(L)'
;MDALTPIPTVPTGTVAHMAVPIRQLQFRWEPDYQMLACDDQVNEFQGAPKTEPSHDLTHLIIAACQHLPWEPQGPRELVCMAEYNAVLLENFFDKTCNAVIFGTTTDFETLASAVEYMDWFVNEHYAPFPTSAEAAFLRFCRFIDPFIVSRLFPYYLAVKRYERNHPDYRQAKYQFQFTSHTQPAVDEGGWLAQWSIYRQLRAAQSALGMVSSPQEFRVEQILKQVDQLLTDSPPAIAPAPHLTDELASRLATIEAQLTQIDHLNQRLAELEQRTRLPEGSGV
;
A
#
# COMPACT_ATOMS: atom_id res chain seq x y z
N MET A 1 -54.37 28.77 9.75
CA MET A 1 -53.24 28.98 8.83
C MET A 1 -52.00 28.91 9.71
N ASP A 2 -51.49 27.70 9.88
CA ASP A 2 -50.36 27.44 10.78
C ASP A 2 -49.05 27.69 10.04
N ALA A 3 -48.21 28.53 10.63
CA ALA A 3 -46.91 28.89 10.09
C ALA A 3 -45.96 27.69 10.22
N LEU A 4 -45.46 27.21 9.08
CA LEU A 4 -44.46 26.16 8.99
C LEU A 4 -43.13 26.65 9.58
N THR A 5 -42.63 25.94 10.59
CA THR A 5 -41.32 26.15 11.21
C THR A 5 -40.21 25.80 10.19
N PRO A 6 -39.15 26.61 10.03
CA PRO A 6 -38.06 26.27 9.12
C PRO A 6 -37.25 25.07 9.65
N ILE A 7 -36.96 24.12 8.77
CA ILE A 7 -36.06 22.99 9.03
C ILE A 7 -34.63 23.54 9.15
N PRO A 8 -33.86 23.21 10.20
CA PRO A 8 -32.48 23.64 10.32
C PRO A 8 -31.63 23.00 9.23
N THR A 9 -30.94 23.83 8.45
CA THR A 9 -29.95 23.40 7.47
C THR A 9 -28.73 22.82 8.20
N VAL A 10 -28.45 21.54 7.95
CA VAL A 10 -27.20 20.90 8.38
C VAL A 10 -26.05 21.59 7.62
N PRO A 11 -25.01 22.09 8.31
CA PRO A 11 -23.86 22.66 7.61
C PRO A 11 -23.17 21.56 6.82
N THR A 12 -23.17 21.70 5.50
CA THR A 12 -22.32 20.94 4.58
C THR A 12 -20.87 21.36 4.81
N GLY A 13 -20.27 20.82 5.86
CA GLY A 13 -18.84 20.92 6.11
C GLY A 13 -18.10 20.37 4.89
N THR A 14 -17.34 21.24 4.23
CA THR A 14 -16.38 20.86 3.21
C THR A 14 -15.38 19.93 3.88
N VAL A 15 -15.42 18.64 3.57
CA VAL A 15 -14.40 17.68 4.02
C VAL A 15 -13.11 18.10 3.33
N ALA A 16 -12.26 18.85 4.03
CA ALA A 16 -10.91 19.10 3.58
C ALA A 16 -10.24 17.73 3.42
N HIS A 17 -9.91 17.36 2.19
CA HIS A 17 -9.10 16.19 1.89
C HIS A 17 -7.76 16.38 2.59
N MET A 18 -7.59 15.78 3.78
CA MET A 18 -6.28 15.72 4.42
C MET A 18 -5.43 14.78 3.58
N ALA A 19 -4.56 15.35 2.75
CA ALA A 19 -3.55 14.60 2.02
C ALA A 19 -2.77 13.74 3.03
N VAL A 20 -2.58 12.45 2.72
CA VAL A 20 -1.76 11.57 3.55
C VAL A 20 -0.35 12.19 3.64
N PRO A 21 0.21 12.38 4.86
CA PRO A 21 1.53 12.94 5.05
C PRO A 21 2.60 12.10 4.34
N ILE A 22 3.54 12.77 3.69
CA ILE A 22 4.71 12.14 3.09
C ILE A 22 5.66 11.74 4.21
N ARG A 23 5.97 10.45 4.34
CA ARG A 23 6.98 9.90 5.25
C ARG A 23 8.32 9.77 4.53
N GLN A 24 9.41 10.15 5.16
CA GLN A 24 10.78 9.93 4.69
C GLN A 24 11.31 8.61 5.26
N LEU A 25 11.77 7.71 4.41
CA LEU A 25 12.14 6.35 4.77
C LEU A 25 13.59 6.08 4.36
N GLN A 26 14.37 5.51 5.29
CA GLN A 26 15.74 5.09 5.02
C GLN A 26 15.96 3.67 5.52
N PHE A 27 16.56 2.85 4.67
CA PHE A 27 16.91 1.47 4.95
C PHE A 27 18.41 1.30 4.70
N ARG A 28 19.12 0.74 5.67
CA ARG A 28 20.49 0.27 5.46
C ARG A 28 20.66 -1.08 6.14
N TRP A 29 21.20 -2.04 5.42
CA TRP A 29 21.41 -3.38 5.92
C TRP A 29 22.75 -3.91 5.40
N GLU A 30 23.61 -4.32 6.31
CA GLU A 30 24.96 -4.82 6.09
C GLU A 30 25.24 -6.01 7.04
N PRO A 31 26.31 -6.78 6.82
CA PRO A 31 26.59 -7.99 7.60
C PRO A 31 26.80 -7.74 9.10
N ASP A 32 27.17 -6.52 9.47
CA ASP A 32 27.48 -6.07 10.82
C ASP A 32 26.75 -4.78 11.23
N TYR A 33 25.76 -4.35 10.44
CA TYR A 33 25.02 -3.12 10.71
C TYR A 33 23.61 -3.13 10.11
N GLN A 34 22.65 -2.60 10.85
CA GLN A 34 21.29 -2.38 10.38
C GLN A 34 20.80 -0.99 10.81
N MET A 35 20.07 -0.31 9.93
CA MET A 35 19.36 0.93 10.21
C MET A 35 17.99 0.95 9.52
N LEU A 36 16.96 1.25 10.30
CA LEU A 36 15.61 1.57 9.84
C LEU A 36 15.27 2.98 10.31
N ALA A 37 14.91 3.88 9.40
CA ALA A 37 14.55 5.25 9.75
C ALA A 37 13.24 5.70 9.08
N CYS A 38 12.32 6.25 9.87
CA CYS A 38 11.09 6.89 9.39
C CYS A 38 10.99 8.30 9.99
N ASP A 39 11.08 9.32 9.14
CA ASP A 39 11.16 10.73 9.51
C ASP A 39 12.29 11.00 10.52
N ASP A 40 11.95 11.34 11.76
CA ASP A 40 12.87 11.64 12.86
C ASP A 40 13.19 10.42 13.74
N GLN A 41 12.50 9.30 13.52
CA GLN A 41 12.73 8.05 14.25
C GLN A 41 13.78 7.21 13.55
N VAL A 42 14.84 6.86 14.27
CA VAL A 42 15.96 6.05 13.77
C VAL A 42 16.20 4.88 14.72
N ASN A 43 16.17 3.67 14.19
CA ASN A 43 16.58 2.45 14.86
C ASN A 43 17.87 1.94 14.22
N GLU A 44 18.94 1.85 15.01
CA GLU A 44 20.23 1.34 14.58
C GLU A 44 20.66 0.16 15.43
N PHE A 45 21.25 -0.84 14.79
CA PHE A 45 21.84 -1.99 15.43
C PHE A 45 23.25 -2.24 14.88
N GLN A 46 24.21 -2.43 15.79
CA GLN A 46 25.59 -2.79 15.47
C GLN A 46 25.81 -4.28 15.78
N GLY A 47 26.39 -5.01 14.84
CA GLY A 47 26.60 -6.45 14.90
C GLY A 47 25.77 -7.19 13.85
N ALA A 48 25.92 -8.52 13.81
CA ALA A 48 25.27 -9.34 12.81
C ALA A 48 23.75 -9.35 13.00
N PRO A 49 22.96 -8.81 12.04
CA PRO A 49 21.49 -8.84 12.14
C PRO A 49 20.98 -10.28 12.17
N LYS A 50 20.02 -10.54 13.04
CA LYS A 50 19.48 -11.90 13.23
C LYS A 50 18.37 -12.22 12.22
N THR A 51 17.71 -11.19 11.70
CA THR A 51 16.62 -11.22 10.73
C THR A 51 17.14 -11.25 9.29
N GLU A 52 16.21 -11.36 8.32
CA GLU A 52 16.48 -11.15 6.90
C GLU A 52 16.31 -9.67 6.49
N PRO A 53 17.09 -9.18 5.49
CA PRO A 53 16.89 -7.84 4.94
C PRO A 53 15.45 -7.58 4.45
N SER A 54 14.79 -8.57 3.84
CA SER A 54 13.40 -8.43 3.38
C SER A 54 12.42 -8.19 4.52
N HIS A 55 12.64 -8.88 5.65
CA HIS A 55 11.84 -8.75 6.86
C HIS A 55 12.01 -7.35 7.47
N ASP A 56 13.25 -6.91 7.63
CA ASP A 56 13.53 -5.59 8.18
C ASP A 56 12.98 -4.46 7.29
N LEU A 57 12.94 -4.68 5.98
CA LEU A 57 12.31 -3.76 5.04
C LEU A 57 10.78 -3.74 5.17
N THR A 58 10.11 -4.83 5.56
CA THR A 58 8.66 -4.81 5.80
C THR A 58 8.30 -3.95 7.00
N HIS A 59 9.10 -3.95 8.08
CA HIS A 59 8.96 -2.98 9.17
C HIS A 59 8.95 -1.55 8.64
N LEU A 60 9.89 -1.20 7.76
CA LEU A 60 9.97 0.14 7.19
C LEU A 60 8.78 0.47 6.27
N ILE A 61 8.25 -0.51 5.51
CA ILE A 61 7.03 -0.33 4.71
C ILE A 61 5.81 -0.11 5.63
N ILE A 62 5.72 -0.80 6.77
CA ILE A 62 4.69 -0.54 7.78
C ILE A 62 4.83 0.87 8.35
N ALA A 63 6.05 1.37 8.57
CA ALA A 63 6.32 2.73 9.04
C ALA A 63 5.78 3.82 8.10
N ALA A 64 5.63 3.51 6.81
CA ALA A 64 5.03 4.41 5.83
C ALA A 64 3.51 4.59 6.04
N CYS A 65 2.86 3.64 6.71
CA CYS A 65 1.45 3.72 7.09
C CYS A 65 1.29 4.47 8.42
N GLN A 66 0.13 5.08 8.64
CA GLN A 66 -0.12 5.79 9.90
C GLN A 66 -0.56 4.83 11.01
N HIS A 67 -0.13 5.10 12.25
CA HIS A 67 -0.66 4.46 13.47
C HIS A 67 -0.42 2.95 13.65
N LEU A 68 0.38 2.31 12.78
CA LEU A 68 0.88 0.96 12.98
C LEU A 68 2.22 0.99 13.73
N PRO A 69 2.38 0.23 14.83
CA PRO A 69 3.69 -0.07 15.39
C PRO A 69 4.57 -0.74 14.33
N TRP A 70 5.81 -0.26 14.21
CA TRP A 70 6.75 -0.74 13.20
C TRP A 70 8.18 -0.90 13.73
N GLU A 71 8.54 -0.29 14.85
CA GLU A 71 9.90 -0.39 15.38
C GLU A 71 10.15 -1.77 16.03
N PRO A 72 11.24 -2.48 15.67
CA PRO A 72 11.59 -3.77 16.29
C PRO A 72 12.24 -3.61 17.70
N GLN A 73 12.12 -2.44 18.31
CA GLN A 73 12.67 -2.15 19.64
C GLN A 73 11.69 -1.33 20.49
N GLY A 74 11.88 -1.36 21.81
CA GLY A 74 11.08 -0.61 22.77
C GLY A 74 10.24 -1.50 23.68
N PRO A 75 9.11 -0.99 24.22
CA PRO A 75 8.23 -1.75 25.09
C PRO A 75 7.75 -3.03 24.42
N ARG A 76 7.77 -4.15 25.16
CA ARG A 76 7.43 -5.49 24.65
C ARG A 76 6.13 -5.52 23.85
N GLU A 77 5.08 -4.86 24.33
CA GLU A 77 3.79 -4.84 23.65
C GLU A 77 3.85 -4.19 22.26
N LEU A 78 4.64 -3.10 22.12
CA LEU A 78 4.83 -2.42 20.85
C LEU A 78 5.69 -3.25 19.91
N VAL A 79 6.76 -3.86 20.42
CA VAL A 79 7.62 -4.77 19.64
C VAL A 79 6.81 -5.96 19.14
N CYS A 80 6.04 -6.64 20.00
CA CYS A 80 5.18 -7.74 19.58
C CYS A 80 4.23 -7.34 18.44
N MET A 81 3.61 -6.17 18.53
CA MET A 81 2.73 -5.66 17.47
C MET A 81 3.47 -5.27 16.20
N ALA A 82 4.67 -4.69 16.31
CA ALA A 82 5.52 -4.35 15.17
C ALA A 82 5.94 -5.61 14.39
N GLU A 83 6.40 -6.62 15.11
CA GLU A 83 6.77 -7.93 14.58
C GLU A 83 5.56 -8.62 13.93
N TYR A 84 4.40 -8.60 14.58
CA TYR A 84 3.17 -9.13 13.98
C TYR A 84 2.85 -8.45 12.63
N ASN A 85 2.92 -7.12 12.58
CA ASN A 85 2.63 -6.38 11.35
C ASN A 85 3.64 -6.70 10.24
N ALA A 86 4.93 -6.76 10.59
CA ALA A 86 6.02 -7.07 9.66
C ALA A 86 5.94 -8.51 9.14
N VAL A 87 5.72 -9.49 10.02
CA VAL A 87 5.59 -10.91 9.67
C VAL A 87 4.34 -11.17 8.84
N LEU A 88 3.19 -10.58 9.18
CA LEU A 88 1.97 -10.70 8.37
C LEU A 88 2.19 -10.13 6.97
N LEU A 89 2.77 -8.93 6.88
CA LEU A 89 3.01 -8.27 5.60
C LEU A 89 4.06 -9.02 4.76
N GLU A 90 5.14 -9.49 5.38
CA GLU A 90 6.17 -10.29 4.74
C GLU A 90 5.60 -11.60 4.19
N ASN A 91 4.85 -12.35 5.00
CA ASN A 91 4.22 -13.59 4.56
C ASN A 91 3.26 -13.35 3.40
N PHE A 92 2.47 -12.29 3.48
CA PHE A 92 1.57 -11.90 2.41
C PHE A 92 2.34 -11.58 1.13
N PHE A 93 3.37 -10.74 1.21
CA PHE A 93 4.23 -10.39 0.08
C PHE A 93 4.95 -11.60 -0.51
N ASP A 94 5.51 -12.48 0.32
CA ASP A 94 6.20 -13.69 -0.14
C ASP A 94 5.25 -14.63 -0.91
N LYS A 95 4.04 -14.84 -0.37
CA LYS A 95 3.00 -15.62 -1.04
C LYS A 95 2.54 -14.97 -2.35
N THR A 96 2.35 -13.65 -2.39
CA THR A 96 2.02 -12.95 -3.64
C THR A 96 3.15 -13.03 -4.66
N CYS A 97 4.41 -12.90 -4.23
CA CYS A 97 5.58 -13.13 -5.09
C CYS A 97 5.55 -14.53 -5.71
N ASN A 98 5.31 -15.56 -4.90
CA ASN A 98 5.21 -16.95 -5.35
C ASN A 98 4.11 -17.13 -6.40
N ALA A 99 2.92 -16.62 -6.10
CA ALA A 99 1.77 -16.74 -6.99
C ALA A 99 1.99 -16.04 -8.34
N VAL A 100 2.38 -14.76 -8.31
CA VAL A 100 2.38 -13.91 -9.50
C VAL A 100 3.70 -13.95 -10.27
N ILE A 101 4.83 -13.89 -9.56
CA ILE A 101 6.15 -13.75 -10.20
C ILE A 101 6.74 -15.11 -10.55
N PHE A 102 6.56 -16.09 -9.68
CA PHE A 102 7.15 -17.42 -9.83
C PHE A 102 6.17 -18.45 -10.38
N GLY A 103 4.94 -18.04 -10.72
CA GLY A 103 3.97 -18.83 -11.46
C GLY A 103 3.39 -20.02 -10.69
N THR A 104 3.23 -19.91 -9.37
CA THR A 104 2.54 -20.95 -8.57
C THR A 104 1.02 -20.69 -8.51
N THR A 105 0.18 -21.73 -8.49
CA THR A 105 -1.27 -21.70 -8.15
C THR A 105 -1.48 -21.09 -6.75
N THR A 106 -2.47 -20.24 -6.39
CA THR A 106 -3.70 -19.68 -6.98
C THR A 106 -3.87 -18.23 -6.50
N ASP A 107 -4.39 -17.37 -7.36
CA ASP A 107 -4.74 -15.98 -7.03
C ASP A 107 -5.84 -15.91 -5.95
N PHE A 108 -5.77 -14.85 -5.13
CA PHE A 108 -6.76 -14.39 -4.13
C PHE A 108 -6.70 -14.97 -2.70
N GLU A 109 -5.95 -16.04 -2.43
CA GLU A 109 -5.87 -16.63 -1.07
C GLU A 109 -4.60 -16.26 -0.30
N THR A 110 -3.70 -15.47 -0.90
CA THR A 110 -2.38 -15.20 -0.29
C THR A 110 -2.48 -14.44 1.03
N LEU A 111 -3.41 -13.48 1.16
CA LEU A 111 -3.66 -12.79 2.42
C LEU A 111 -4.33 -13.71 3.44
N ALA A 112 -5.33 -14.49 3.04
CA ALA A 112 -6.00 -15.42 3.95
C ALA A 112 -5.01 -16.43 4.55
N SER A 113 -4.15 -17.03 3.72
CA SER A 113 -3.11 -17.93 4.18
C SER A 113 -2.05 -17.24 5.06
N ALA A 114 -1.74 -15.97 4.81
CA ALA A 114 -0.87 -15.19 5.69
C ALA A 114 -1.52 -14.93 7.05
N VAL A 115 -2.84 -14.69 7.08
CA VAL A 115 -3.61 -14.51 8.32
C VAL A 115 -3.69 -15.80 9.13
N GLU A 116 -3.93 -16.95 8.49
CA GLU A 116 -3.93 -18.27 9.15
C GLU A 116 -2.59 -18.56 9.85
N TYR A 117 -1.48 -18.19 9.23
CA TYR A 117 -0.15 -18.34 9.83
C TYR A 117 0.00 -17.52 11.12
N MET A 118 -0.70 -16.38 11.23
CA MET A 118 -0.58 -15.51 12.40
C MET A 118 -1.19 -16.10 13.68
N ASP A 119 -2.09 -17.09 13.57
CA ASP A 119 -2.57 -17.81 14.75
C ASP A 119 -1.43 -18.57 15.44
N TRP A 120 -0.60 -19.28 14.66
CA TRP A 120 0.59 -19.94 15.22
C TRP A 120 1.60 -18.92 15.75
N PHE A 121 1.82 -17.82 15.02
CA PHE A 121 2.77 -16.78 15.44
C PHE A 121 2.42 -16.22 16.83
N VAL A 122 1.15 -15.87 17.03
CA VAL A 122 0.66 -15.27 18.29
C VAL A 122 0.63 -16.29 19.43
N ASN A 123 0.13 -17.50 19.16
CA ASN A 123 -0.13 -18.48 20.22
C ASN A 123 1.10 -19.33 20.60
N GLU A 124 2.06 -19.49 19.69
CA GLU A 124 3.22 -20.37 19.89
C GLU A 124 4.55 -19.61 19.81
N HIS A 125 4.81 -18.92 18.69
CA HIS A 125 6.15 -18.36 18.43
C HIS A 125 6.50 -17.18 19.35
N TYR A 126 5.53 -16.28 19.58
CA TYR A 126 5.74 -15.03 20.31
C TYR A 126 4.99 -14.96 21.66
N ALA A 127 4.54 -16.12 22.15
CA ALA A 127 3.80 -16.21 23.41
C ALA A 127 4.65 -15.77 24.63
N PRO A 128 4.05 -15.13 25.66
CA PRO A 128 2.70 -14.56 25.64
C PRO A 128 2.65 -13.30 24.77
N PHE A 129 1.67 -13.26 23.87
CA PHE A 129 1.36 -12.12 23.02
C PHE A 129 0.37 -11.18 23.73
N PRO A 130 0.44 -9.85 23.54
CA PRO A 130 -0.42 -8.89 24.26
C PRO A 130 -1.91 -8.94 23.87
N THR A 131 -2.27 -9.61 22.77
CA THR A 131 -3.65 -9.66 22.26
C THR A 131 -3.89 -10.95 21.45
N SER A 132 -5.11 -11.21 21.00
CA SER A 132 -5.38 -12.33 20.08
C SER A 132 -4.94 -12.00 18.65
N ALA A 133 -4.69 -13.03 17.83
CA ALA A 133 -4.37 -12.85 16.41
C ALA A 133 -5.49 -12.10 15.67
N GLU A 134 -6.76 -12.42 15.94
CA GLU A 134 -7.91 -11.71 15.38
C GLU A 134 -7.88 -10.21 15.71
N ALA A 135 -7.65 -9.84 16.98
CA ALA A 135 -7.60 -8.45 17.38
C ALA A 135 -6.40 -7.70 16.79
N ALA A 136 -5.24 -8.37 16.66
CA ALA A 136 -4.08 -7.83 15.97
C ALA A 136 -4.36 -7.60 14.47
N PHE A 137 -5.02 -8.56 13.80
CA PHE A 137 -5.44 -8.44 12.40
C PHE A 137 -6.44 -7.30 12.17
N LEU A 138 -7.46 -7.16 13.03
CA LEU A 138 -8.41 -6.05 12.95
C LEU A 138 -7.71 -4.69 13.07
N ARG A 139 -6.73 -4.59 13.97
CA ARG A 139 -5.90 -3.38 14.09
C ARG A 139 -5.04 -3.14 12.85
N PHE A 140 -4.42 -4.19 12.31
CA PHE A 140 -3.64 -4.13 11.08
C PHE A 140 -4.49 -3.58 9.94
N CYS A 141 -5.63 -4.21 9.63
CA CYS A 141 -6.52 -3.78 8.55
C CYS A 141 -7.04 -2.35 8.74
N ARG A 142 -7.26 -1.91 9.98
CA ARG A 142 -7.74 -0.55 10.27
C ARG A 142 -6.75 0.54 9.84
N PHE A 143 -5.46 0.27 9.90
CA PHE A 143 -4.43 1.31 9.78
C PHE A 143 -3.45 1.07 8.61
N ILE A 144 -3.44 -0.12 8.03
CA ILE A 144 -2.68 -0.40 6.82
C ILE A 144 -3.28 0.42 5.65
N ASP A 145 -2.43 1.10 4.89
CA ASP A 145 -2.84 1.81 3.67
C ASP A 145 -2.50 0.93 2.46
N PRO A 146 -3.49 0.38 1.75
CA PRO A 146 -3.22 -0.54 0.65
C PRO A 146 -2.52 0.13 -0.54
N PHE A 147 -2.74 1.42 -0.77
CA PHE A 147 -2.02 2.17 -1.81
C PHE A 147 -0.55 2.33 -1.47
N ILE A 148 -0.22 2.73 -0.24
CA ILE A 148 1.18 2.88 0.17
C ILE A 148 1.90 1.54 0.11
N VAL A 149 1.30 0.49 0.67
CA VAL A 149 1.92 -0.84 0.76
C VAL A 149 2.14 -1.46 -0.62
N SER A 150 1.13 -1.44 -1.49
CA SER A 150 1.27 -1.92 -2.87
C SER A 150 2.29 -1.10 -3.66
N ARG A 151 2.30 0.23 -3.49
CA ARG A 151 3.27 1.11 -4.14
C ARG A 151 4.72 0.79 -3.74
N LEU A 152 4.96 0.53 -2.45
CA LEU A 152 6.30 0.30 -1.91
C LEU A 152 6.79 -1.15 -2.00
N PHE A 153 5.89 -2.11 -2.26
CA PHE A 153 6.21 -3.51 -2.52
C PHE A 153 7.41 -3.77 -3.45
N PRO A 154 7.67 -2.98 -4.52
CA PRO A 154 8.82 -3.21 -5.39
C PRO A 154 10.18 -3.19 -4.66
N TYR A 155 10.32 -2.42 -3.57
CA TYR A 155 11.54 -2.47 -2.76
C TYR A 155 11.71 -3.84 -2.11
N TYR A 156 10.63 -4.37 -1.50
CA TYR A 156 10.62 -5.72 -0.95
C TYR A 156 10.93 -6.76 -2.03
N LEU A 157 10.29 -6.66 -3.20
CA LEU A 157 10.50 -7.58 -4.31
C LEU A 157 11.97 -7.60 -4.77
N ALA A 158 12.61 -6.44 -4.88
CA ALA A 158 14.02 -6.34 -5.27
C ALA A 158 14.94 -7.06 -4.28
N VAL A 159 14.74 -6.82 -2.97
CA VAL A 159 15.49 -7.51 -1.90
C VAL A 159 15.21 -9.01 -1.92
N LYS A 160 13.94 -9.42 -1.96
CA LYS A 160 13.55 -10.83 -1.90
C LYS A 160 14.04 -11.64 -3.09
N ARG A 161 14.04 -11.04 -4.30
CA ARG A 161 14.65 -11.64 -5.50
C ARG A 161 16.15 -11.85 -5.31
N TYR A 162 16.85 -10.93 -4.67
CA TYR A 162 18.28 -11.10 -4.39
C TYR A 162 18.52 -12.24 -3.40
N GLU A 163 17.80 -12.25 -2.26
CA GLU A 163 17.88 -13.30 -1.23
C GLU A 163 17.70 -14.72 -1.80
N ARG A 164 16.73 -14.88 -2.71
CA ARG A 164 16.43 -16.19 -3.31
C ARG A 164 17.45 -16.66 -4.34
N ASN A 165 18.20 -15.75 -4.95
CA ASN A 165 19.15 -16.06 -6.02
C ASN A 165 20.61 -16.05 -5.58
N HIS A 166 20.92 -15.57 -4.38
CA HIS A 166 22.28 -15.43 -3.87
C HIS A 166 22.41 -16.08 -2.49
N PRO A 167 23.09 -17.24 -2.36
CA PRO A 167 23.29 -17.91 -1.07
C PRO A 167 24.01 -17.06 -0.02
N ASP A 168 24.79 -16.08 -0.46
CA ASP A 168 25.56 -15.14 0.35
C ASP A 168 24.85 -13.80 0.56
N TYR A 169 23.52 -13.73 0.41
CA TYR A 169 22.78 -12.47 0.52
C TYR A 169 23.00 -11.73 1.84
N ARG A 170 23.30 -12.45 2.94
CA ARG A 170 23.64 -11.86 4.24
C ARG A 170 24.98 -11.13 4.27
N GLN A 171 25.81 -11.29 3.23
CA GLN A 171 27.07 -10.55 3.04
C GLN A 171 26.90 -9.28 2.19
N ALA A 172 25.73 -9.10 1.57
CA ALA A 172 25.45 -7.97 0.71
C ALA A 172 25.15 -6.69 1.51
N LYS A 173 25.18 -5.56 0.81
CA LYS A 173 24.79 -4.25 1.33
C LYS A 173 23.54 -3.77 0.63
N TYR A 174 22.51 -3.45 1.41
CA TYR A 174 21.26 -2.88 0.93
C TYR A 174 21.16 -1.46 1.45
N GLN A 175 20.88 -0.51 0.56
CA GLN A 175 20.70 0.89 0.95
C GLN A 175 19.59 1.50 0.10
N PHE A 176 18.53 1.96 0.77
CA PHE A 176 17.42 2.64 0.11
C PHE A 176 17.09 3.93 0.85
N GLN A 177 16.72 4.95 0.07
CA GLN A 177 16.13 6.18 0.57
C GLN A 177 14.92 6.49 -0.31
N PHE A 178 13.74 6.56 0.29
CA PHE A 178 12.47 6.71 -0.42
C PHE A 178 11.44 7.39 0.46
N THR A 179 10.28 7.69 -0.11
CA THR A 179 9.15 8.25 0.63
C THR A 179 7.93 7.36 0.51
N SER A 180 6.91 7.57 1.34
CA SER A 180 5.61 6.90 1.19
C SER A 180 4.91 7.16 -0.16
N HIS A 181 5.41 8.13 -0.94
CA HIS A 181 4.92 8.47 -2.28
C HIS A 181 5.84 7.99 -3.42
N THR A 182 7.02 7.44 -3.11
CA THR A 182 7.92 6.93 -4.13
C THR A 182 7.27 5.74 -4.85
N GLN A 183 7.24 5.78 -6.18
CA GLN A 183 6.77 4.68 -7.03
C GLN A 183 7.97 4.09 -7.78
N PRO A 184 8.55 2.97 -7.29
CA PRO A 184 9.64 2.32 -8.01
C PRO A 184 9.13 1.69 -9.31
N ALA A 185 9.99 1.65 -10.33
CA ALA A 185 9.68 0.96 -11.58
C ALA A 185 9.67 -0.57 -11.36
N VAL A 186 8.76 -1.25 -12.06
CA VAL A 186 8.61 -2.71 -12.00
C VAL A 186 8.41 -3.30 -13.39
N ASP A 187 8.72 -4.59 -13.51
CA ASP A 187 8.30 -5.40 -14.64
C ASP A 187 6.80 -5.75 -14.57
N GLU A 188 6.27 -6.41 -15.59
CA GLU A 188 4.86 -6.81 -15.68
C GLU A 188 4.42 -7.65 -14.47
N GLY A 189 5.24 -8.64 -14.08
CA GLY A 189 4.95 -9.45 -12.90
C GLY A 189 4.88 -8.61 -11.63
N GLY A 190 5.84 -7.68 -11.44
CA GLY A 190 5.84 -6.78 -10.31
C GLY A 190 4.57 -5.92 -10.27
N TRP A 191 4.12 -5.41 -11.42
CA TRP A 191 2.86 -4.66 -11.51
C TRP A 191 1.64 -5.49 -11.11
N LEU A 192 1.55 -6.73 -11.62
CA LEU A 192 0.47 -7.67 -11.23
C LEU A 192 0.50 -7.98 -9.73
N ALA A 193 1.68 -8.12 -9.13
CA ALA A 193 1.82 -8.37 -7.71
C ALA A 193 1.39 -7.16 -6.86
N GLN A 194 1.80 -5.94 -7.23
CA GLN A 194 1.31 -4.71 -6.60
C GLN A 194 -0.22 -4.63 -6.64
N TRP A 195 -0.80 -4.97 -7.79
CA TRP A 195 -2.23 -4.96 -8.01
C TRP A 195 -2.96 -5.99 -7.13
N SER A 196 -2.43 -7.21 -7.05
CA SER A 196 -2.95 -8.27 -6.19
C SER A 196 -2.91 -7.90 -4.71
N ILE A 197 -1.80 -7.27 -4.27
CA ILE A 197 -1.63 -6.77 -2.90
C ILE A 197 -2.70 -5.76 -2.55
N TYR A 198 -2.86 -4.74 -3.40
CA TYR A 198 -3.87 -3.69 -3.22
C TYR A 198 -5.26 -4.30 -3.08
N ARG A 199 -5.66 -5.15 -4.05
CA ARG A 199 -7.01 -5.74 -4.07
C ARG A 199 -7.33 -6.55 -2.84
N GLN A 200 -6.42 -7.41 -2.38
CA GLN A 200 -6.67 -8.28 -1.23
C GLN A 200 -6.79 -7.48 0.07
N LEU A 201 -5.92 -6.49 0.29
CA LEU A 201 -6.03 -5.62 1.48
C LEU A 201 -7.32 -4.79 1.46
N ARG A 202 -7.70 -4.25 0.30
CA ARG A 202 -8.96 -3.50 0.14
C ARG A 202 -10.19 -4.37 0.32
N ALA A 203 -10.18 -5.60 -0.18
CA ALA A 203 -11.25 -6.56 0.03
C ALA A 203 -11.40 -6.89 1.52
N ALA A 204 -10.28 -7.10 2.23
CA ALA A 204 -10.28 -7.33 3.68
C ALA A 204 -10.84 -6.13 4.46
N GLN A 205 -10.38 -4.91 4.16
CA GLN A 205 -10.92 -3.68 4.76
C GLN A 205 -12.42 -3.53 4.51
N SER A 206 -12.87 -3.77 3.27
CA SER A 206 -14.29 -3.69 2.90
C SER A 206 -15.14 -4.72 3.64
N ALA A 207 -14.65 -5.97 3.77
CA ALA A 207 -15.34 -7.03 4.51
C ALA A 207 -15.49 -6.70 6.00
N LEU A 208 -14.56 -5.91 6.55
CA LEU A 208 -14.59 -5.41 7.93
C LEU A 208 -15.40 -4.11 8.10
N GLY A 209 -16.06 -3.62 7.03
CA GLY A 209 -16.86 -2.39 7.07
C GLY A 209 -16.02 -1.11 7.19
N MET A 210 -14.74 -1.15 6.84
CA MET A 210 -13.86 0.03 6.85
C MET A 210 -14.12 0.85 5.57
N VAL A 211 -14.53 2.11 5.73
CA VAL A 211 -15.00 2.94 4.61
C VAL A 211 -13.83 3.60 3.89
N SER A 212 -13.82 3.48 2.56
CA SER A 212 -12.87 4.10 1.65
C SER A 212 -12.91 5.63 1.70
N SER A 213 -11.77 6.29 1.53
CA SER A 213 -11.77 7.72 1.19
C SER A 213 -12.42 7.94 -0.19
N PRO A 214 -12.93 9.16 -0.51
CA PRO A 214 -13.53 9.42 -1.83
C PRO A 214 -12.56 9.23 -3.01
N GLN A 215 -11.25 9.40 -2.79
CA GLN A 215 -10.23 9.11 -3.79
C GLN A 215 -10.06 7.60 -4.01
N GLU A 216 -10.08 6.81 -2.93
CA GLU A 216 -10.06 5.35 -3.00
C GLU A 216 -11.30 4.80 -3.71
N PHE A 217 -12.48 5.38 -3.46
CA PHE A 217 -13.70 5.03 -4.20
C PHE A 217 -13.57 5.28 -5.71
N ARG A 218 -12.94 6.40 -6.10
CA ARG A 218 -12.73 6.73 -7.51
C ARG A 218 -11.77 5.78 -8.19
N VAL A 219 -10.69 5.39 -7.51
CA VAL A 219 -9.78 4.37 -8.03
C VAL A 219 -10.52 3.03 -8.10
N GLU A 220 -11.25 2.60 -7.07
CA GLU A 220 -12.08 1.37 -7.10
C GLU A 220 -13.07 1.35 -8.28
N GLN A 221 -13.65 2.49 -8.66
CA GLN A 221 -14.51 2.58 -9.85
C GLN A 221 -13.73 2.40 -11.16
N ILE A 222 -12.59 3.06 -11.31
CA ILE A 222 -11.70 2.90 -12.48
C ILE A 222 -11.28 1.43 -12.60
N LEU A 223 -10.95 0.80 -11.48
CA LEU A 223 -10.46 -0.57 -11.43
C LEU A 223 -11.54 -1.60 -11.74
N LYS A 224 -12.77 -1.39 -11.26
CA LYS A 224 -13.92 -2.21 -11.68
C LYS A 224 -14.17 -2.12 -13.19
N GLN A 225 -13.97 -0.94 -13.78
CA GLN A 225 -14.07 -0.78 -15.23
C GLN A 225 -12.97 -1.56 -15.96
N VAL A 226 -11.73 -1.56 -15.44
CA VAL A 226 -10.62 -2.35 -16.01
C VAL A 226 -10.87 -3.86 -15.90
N ASP A 227 -11.29 -4.36 -14.73
CA ASP A 227 -11.60 -5.78 -14.54
C ASP A 227 -12.72 -6.23 -15.50
N GLN A 228 -13.78 -5.43 -15.63
CA GLN A 228 -14.88 -5.69 -16.57
C GLN A 228 -14.37 -5.81 -18.02
N LEU A 229 -13.44 -4.94 -18.43
CA LEU A 229 -12.84 -4.97 -19.77
C LEU A 229 -11.95 -6.20 -20.01
N LEU A 230 -11.28 -6.69 -18.97
CA LEU A 230 -10.45 -7.90 -19.04
C LEU A 230 -11.31 -9.17 -19.06
N THR A 231 -12.43 -9.21 -18.33
CA THR A 231 -13.34 -10.36 -18.32
C THR A 231 -14.26 -10.44 -19.53
N ASP A 232 -14.59 -9.30 -20.14
CA ASP A 232 -15.44 -9.25 -21.36
C ASP A 232 -14.64 -9.48 -22.65
N SER A 233 -13.34 -9.76 -22.56
CA SER A 233 -12.52 -10.15 -23.72
C SER A 233 -12.76 -11.63 -24.05
N PRO A 234 -13.34 -11.98 -25.22
CA PRO A 234 -13.56 -13.38 -25.59
C PRO A 234 -12.21 -14.12 -25.74
N PRO A 235 -12.17 -15.44 -25.50
CA PRO A 235 -10.93 -16.21 -25.59
C PRO A 235 -10.33 -16.09 -26.99
N ALA A 236 -9.01 -15.86 -27.02
CA ALA A 236 -8.23 -15.54 -28.21
C ALA A 236 -8.54 -16.45 -29.42
N ILE A 237 -9.27 -15.90 -30.39
CA ILE A 237 -9.20 -16.29 -31.80
C ILE A 237 -8.23 -15.29 -32.44
N ALA A 238 -7.34 -15.79 -33.31
CA ALA A 238 -6.23 -15.06 -33.95
C ALA A 238 -6.56 -13.59 -34.29
N PRO A 239 -5.60 -12.65 -34.14
CA PRO A 239 -5.87 -11.22 -34.14
C PRO A 239 -6.44 -10.82 -35.49
N ALA A 240 -7.72 -10.50 -35.48
CA ALA A 240 -8.39 -9.95 -36.61
C ALA A 240 -8.03 -8.45 -36.69
N PRO A 241 -7.69 -7.90 -37.87
CA PRO A 241 -7.08 -6.57 -38.04
C PRO A 241 -7.91 -5.37 -37.56
N HIS A 242 -9.14 -5.62 -37.09
CA HIS A 242 -10.06 -4.63 -36.53
C HIS A 242 -9.88 -4.43 -35.01
N LEU A 243 -9.25 -5.37 -34.29
CA LEU A 243 -8.97 -5.24 -32.85
C LEU A 243 -7.91 -4.19 -32.55
N THR A 244 -6.96 -3.97 -33.46
CA THR A 244 -5.92 -2.94 -33.34
C THR A 244 -6.49 -1.52 -33.44
N ASP A 245 -7.51 -1.33 -34.27
CA ASP A 245 -8.14 -0.02 -34.46
C ASP A 245 -9.06 0.34 -33.28
N GLU A 246 -9.75 -0.66 -32.71
CA GLU A 246 -10.55 -0.47 -31.51
C GLU A 246 -9.67 -0.19 -30.27
N LEU A 247 -8.56 -0.92 -30.10
CA LEU A 247 -7.59 -0.67 -29.04
C LEU A 247 -6.94 0.71 -29.18
N ALA A 248 -6.58 1.13 -30.40
CA ALA A 248 -6.02 2.46 -30.66
C ALA A 248 -7.04 3.58 -30.35
N SER A 249 -8.30 3.39 -30.74
CA SER A 249 -9.38 4.34 -30.45
C SER A 249 -9.66 4.46 -28.94
N ARG A 250 -9.60 3.33 -28.22
CA ARG A 250 -9.78 3.30 -26.77
C ARG A 250 -8.58 3.89 -26.02
N LEU A 251 -7.36 3.63 -26.45
CA LEU A 251 -6.14 4.28 -25.93
C LEU A 251 -6.22 5.80 -26.09
N ALA A 252 -6.59 6.28 -27.28
CA ALA A 252 -6.79 7.71 -27.53
C ALA A 252 -7.87 8.32 -26.61
N THR A 253 -8.92 7.55 -26.29
CA THR A 253 -9.97 7.98 -25.35
C THR A 253 -9.44 8.10 -23.92
N ILE A 254 -8.64 7.12 -23.46
CA ILE A 254 -8.01 7.15 -22.13
C ILE A 254 -7.02 8.32 -22.03
N GLU A 255 -6.19 8.53 -23.05
CA GLU A 255 -5.24 9.65 -23.12
C GLU A 255 -5.97 11.01 -23.08
N ALA A 256 -7.11 11.13 -23.77
CA ALA A 256 -7.94 12.32 -23.70
C ALA A 256 -8.53 12.55 -22.30
N GLN A 257 -8.97 11.48 -21.63
CA GLN A 257 -9.48 11.56 -20.25
C GLN A 257 -8.40 11.94 -19.24
N LEU A 258 -7.19 11.39 -19.37
CA LEU A 258 -6.05 11.75 -18.54
C LEU A 258 -5.66 13.23 -18.73
N THR A 259 -5.62 13.69 -19.97
CA THR A 259 -5.37 15.12 -20.29
C THR A 259 -6.43 16.03 -19.66
N GLN A 260 -7.70 15.62 -19.68
CA GLN A 260 -8.78 16.37 -19.04
C GLN A 260 -8.63 16.41 -17.51
N ILE A 261 -8.15 15.33 -16.89
CA ILE A 261 -7.86 15.28 -15.45
C ILE A 261 -6.71 16.24 -15.10
N ASP A 262 -5.63 16.26 -15.88
CA ASP A 262 -4.50 17.17 -15.66
C ASP A 262 -4.94 18.63 -15.73
N HIS A 263 -5.77 18.98 -16.71
CA HIS A 263 -6.36 20.32 -16.83
C HIS A 263 -7.24 20.68 -15.62
N LEU A 264 -8.05 19.74 -15.11
CA LEU A 264 -8.86 19.97 -13.92
C LEU A 264 -8.00 20.19 -12.68
N ASN A 265 -6.91 19.42 -12.52
CA ASN A 265 -5.97 19.58 -11.42
C ASN A 265 -5.25 20.93 -11.47
N GLN A 266 -4.82 21.37 -12.66
CA GLN A 266 -4.22 22.69 -12.84
C GLN A 266 -5.20 23.81 -12.45
N ARG A 267 -6.44 23.72 -12.89
CA ARG A 267 -7.48 24.69 -12.55
C ARG A 267 -7.85 24.70 -11.07
N LEU A 268 -7.79 23.55 -10.40
CA LEU A 268 -7.95 23.46 -8.96
C LEU A 268 -6.79 24.18 -8.24
N ALA A 269 -5.55 23.95 -8.66
CA ALA A 269 -4.38 24.62 -8.09
C ALA A 269 -4.44 26.16 -8.28
N GLU A 270 -4.92 26.64 -9.43
CA GLU A 270 -5.15 28.08 -9.66
C GLU A 270 -6.22 28.65 -8.73
N LEU A 271 -7.32 27.93 -8.49
CA LEU A 271 -8.37 28.34 -7.58
C LEU A 271 -7.87 28.38 -6.13
N GLU A 272 -7.07 27.41 -5.71
CA GLU A 272 -6.43 27.38 -4.39
C GLU A 272 -5.43 28.53 -4.20
N GLN A 273 -4.70 28.93 -5.25
CA GLN A 273 -3.85 30.12 -5.18
C GLN A 273 -4.67 31.41 -5.04
N ARG A 274 -5.81 31.52 -5.73
CA ARG A 274 -6.69 32.69 -5.65
C ARG A 274 -7.36 32.84 -4.29
N THR A 275 -7.75 31.73 -3.65
CA THR A 275 -8.35 31.75 -2.30
C THR A 275 -7.32 31.94 -1.19
N ARG A 276 -6.02 31.76 -1.47
CA ARG A 276 -4.92 32.07 -0.54
C ARG A 276 -4.41 33.52 -0.63
N LEU A 277 -4.95 34.36 -1.52
CA LEU A 277 -4.63 35.78 -1.51
C LEU A 277 -5.25 36.44 -0.26
N PRO A 278 -4.46 37.19 0.53
CA PRO A 278 -4.95 37.79 1.76
C PRO A 278 -6.05 38.81 1.45
N GLU A 279 -7.19 38.69 2.13
CA GLU A 279 -8.16 39.78 2.29
C GLU A 279 -7.44 40.93 3.02
N GLY A 280 -6.74 41.78 2.26
CA GLY A 280 -5.76 42.66 2.85
C GLY A 280 -5.23 43.76 1.94
N SER A 281 -6.11 44.40 1.16
CA SER A 281 -5.86 45.77 0.67
C SER A 281 -7.16 46.38 0.15
N GLY A 282 -8.04 46.73 1.07
CA GLY A 282 -9.08 47.74 0.88
C GLY A 282 -8.75 48.93 1.79
N VAL A 283 -8.17 49.97 1.19
CA VAL A 283 -8.36 51.37 1.61
C VAL A 283 -9.41 51.94 0.69
#